data_AF-A0A1Q4GJQ3-F1
#
_entry.id   AF-A0A1Q4GJQ3-F1
#
_cell.length_a   1.000
_cell.length_b   1.000
_cell.length_c   1.000
_cell.angle_alpha   90.00
_cell.angle_beta   90.00
_cell.angle_gamma   90.00
#
_symmetry.space_group_name_H-M   'P 1'
#
loop_
_entity.id
_entity.type
_entity.pdbx_description
1 polymer ?
#
loop_
_entity_poly.entity_id
_entity_poly.type
_entity_poly.pdbx_seq_one_letter_code
_entity_poly.pdbx_strand_id
1 'polypeptide(L)'
;MPTTFSQFKEEVLALYEAKKKRHELDDLLANPSPANLRDYCLVRLSEQLASTDIDIFQKFFDPYKKEKNLEEAIFNFNPGFLKASQKFIQGKTENPDDLLVKLIAILVDYQPRPFQYSYDLTTGKPGSPPTGGPGNPPTGGPGSPPTGGPGNSPTGGPGSPPTGGPGNSPTGGPGSPPTGGRLMGFYKNNMIALRFSTVSGLIIIIFYIIYCLTPKGCMYWDGHRYVETTCQSSVPYHRVIGFNNNQFHSFFKIMRPDTLSKKDVGFVWYSKIDNEVEFFTGPGFHPIETKKGLKLATEYIIETYAGVNAKIDQNKRLSITGK
;
A
#
# COMPACT_ATOMS: atom_id res chain seq x y z
N MET A 1 -20.35 -7.38 -10.95
CA MET A 1 -19.51 -6.79 -9.88
C MET A 1 -20.39 -6.66 -8.66
N PRO A 2 -19.89 -7.03 -7.47
CA PRO A 2 -20.66 -6.98 -6.23
C PRO A 2 -21.02 -5.54 -5.88
N THR A 3 -22.29 -5.28 -5.56
CA THR A 3 -22.76 -3.95 -5.15
C THR A 3 -22.72 -3.73 -3.64
N THR A 4 -22.32 -4.74 -2.86
CA THR A 4 -22.07 -4.66 -1.42
C THR A 4 -20.85 -5.49 -1.01
N PHE A 5 -20.29 -5.22 0.17
CA PHE A 5 -19.18 -6.01 0.69
C PHE A 5 -19.58 -7.45 1.07
N SER A 6 -20.86 -7.73 1.42
CA SER A 6 -21.31 -9.11 1.65
C SER A 6 -21.33 -9.91 0.35
N GLN A 7 -21.81 -9.32 -0.76
CA GLN A 7 -21.71 -9.95 -2.07
C GLN A 7 -20.26 -10.18 -2.49
N PHE A 8 -19.34 -9.23 -2.26
CA PHE A 8 -17.91 -9.46 -2.52
C PHE A 8 -17.35 -10.62 -1.71
N LYS A 9 -17.68 -10.71 -0.41
CA LYS A 9 -17.34 -11.83 0.48
C LYS A 9 -17.87 -13.17 -0.05
N GLU A 10 -19.12 -13.18 -0.51
CA GLU A 10 -19.80 -14.38 -1.05
C GLU A 10 -19.22 -14.80 -2.41
N GLU A 11 -18.99 -13.86 -3.34
CA GLU A 11 -18.38 -14.11 -4.65
C GLU A 11 -16.92 -14.61 -4.54
N VAL A 12 -16.13 -14.08 -3.60
CA VAL A 12 -14.75 -14.53 -3.33
C VAL A 12 -14.72 -15.98 -2.83
N LEU A 13 -15.63 -16.35 -1.92
CA LEU A 13 -15.77 -17.74 -1.45
C LEU A 13 -16.29 -18.67 -2.56
N ALA A 14 -17.26 -18.20 -3.36
CA ALA A 14 -17.79 -18.96 -4.49
C ALA A 14 -16.69 -19.26 -5.54
N LEU A 15 -15.82 -18.28 -5.83
CA LEU A 15 -14.68 -18.49 -6.74
C LEU A 15 -13.66 -19.47 -6.17
N TYR A 16 -13.34 -19.39 -4.87
CA TYR A 16 -12.46 -20.35 -4.21
C TYR A 16 -13.00 -21.79 -4.36
N GLU A 17 -14.26 -22.03 -3.98
CA GLU A 17 -14.87 -23.36 -4.09
C GLU A 17 -15.01 -23.83 -5.54
N ALA A 18 -15.26 -22.92 -6.48
CA ALA A 18 -15.31 -23.23 -7.91
C ALA A 18 -13.94 -23.59 -8.49
N LYS A 19 -12.85 -22.92 -8.10
CA LYS A 19 -11.47 -23.31 -8.47
C LYS A 19 -11.08 -24.64 -7.81
N LYS A 20 -11.41 -24.81 -6.52
CA LYS A 20 -11.14 -26.04 -5.75
C LYS A 20 -11.76 -27.28 -6.39
N LYS A 21 -13.04 -27.22 -6.76
CA LYS A 21 -13.76 -28.32 -7.43
C LYS A 21 -13.25 -28.64 -8.85
N ARG A 22 -12.52 -27.72 -9.48
CA ARG A 22 -11.90 -27.89 -10.80
C ARG A 22 -10.41 -28.25 -10.72
N HIS A 23 -9.85 -28.38 -9.52
CA HIS A 23 -8.41 -28.56 -9.28
C HIS A 23 -7.55 -27.42 -9.90
N GLU A 24 -8.08 -26.20 -9.93
CA GLU A 24 -7.42 -24.96 -10.41
C GLU A 24 -6.76 -24.15 -9.28
N LEU A 25 -6.57 -24.76 -8.10
CA LEU A 25 -5.86 -24.14 -6.98
C LEU A 25 -4.49 -24.79 -6.81
N ASP A 26 -3.50 -23.96 -6.49
CA ASP A 26 -2.22 -24.38 -5.92
C ASP A 26 -2.44 -25.25 -4.67
N ASP A 27 -1.59 -26.26 -4.46
CA ASP A 27 -1.69 -27.21 -3.33
C ASP A 27 -1.72 -26.52 -1.95
N LEU A 28 -0.99 -25.41 -1.80
CA LEU A 28 -0.97 -24.59 -0.57
C LEU A 28 -2.34 -23.95 -0.30
N LEU A 29 -3.06 -23.56 -1.35
CA LEU A 29 -4.37 -22.92 -1.25
C LEU A 29 -5.52 -23.94 -1.27
N ALA A 30 -5.35 -25.09 -1.93
CA ALA A 30 -6.31 -26.20 -1.92
C ALA A 30 -6.47 -26.82 -0.52
N ASN A 31 -5.35 -26.93 0.21
CA ASN A 31 -5.31 -27.29 1.63
C ASN A 31 -4.82 -26.10 2.49
N PRO A 32 -5.68 -25.11 2.79
CA PRO A 32 -5.28 -23.86 3.44
C PRO A 32 -5.00 -24.07 4.93
N SER A 33 -3.80 -24.54 5.25
CA SER A 33 -3.21 -24.39 6.58
C SER A 33 -2.81 -22.92 6.82
N PRO A 34 -2.72 -22.42 8.06
CA PRO A 34 -2.31 -21.03 8.28
C PRO A 34 -0.86 -20.75 7.85
N ALA A 35 0.00 -21.78 7.81
CA ALA A 35 1.35 -21.68 7.24
C ALA A 35 1.27 -21.67 5.70
N ASN A 36 0.52 -22.59 5.10
CA ASN A 36 0.34 -22.67 3.65
C ASN A 36 -0.23 -21.36 3.08
N LEU A 37 -1.15 -20.70 3.79
CA LEU A 37 -1.68 -19.39 3.43
C LEU A 37 -0.60 -18.29 3.45
N ARG A 38 0.31 -18.29 4.43
CA ARG A 38 1.47 -17.36 4.48
C ARG A 38 2.42 -17.63 3.32
N ASP A 39 2.73 -18.90 3.09
CA ASP A 39 3.71 -19.32 2.09
C ASP A 39 3.19 -19.05 0.66
N TYR A 40 1.88 -19.22 0.44
CA TYR A 40 1.22 -18.82 -0.80
C TYR A 40 1.12 -17.29 -0.97
N CYS A 41 1.17 -16.49 0.10
CA CYS A 41 1.35 -15.04 -0.03
C CYS A 41 2.73 -14.68 -0.61
N LEU A 42 3.79 -15.44 -0.28
CA LEU A 42 5.11 -15.24 -0.90
C LEU A 42 5.07 -15.59 -2.39
N VAL A 43 4.41 -16.68 -2.77
CA VAL A 43 4.17 -17.05 -4.18
C VAL A 43 3.46 -15.91 -4.91
N ARG A 44 2.30 -15.46 -4.42
CA ARG A 44 1.53 -14.38 -5.05
C ARG A 44 2.28 -13.04 -5.09
N LEU A 45 3.11 -12.73 -4.09
CA LEU A 45 3.99 -11.55 -4.12
C LEU A 45 5.03 -11.61 -5.25
N SER A 46 5.58 -12.81 -5.53
CA SER A 46 6.54 -13.00 -6.62
C SER A 46 5.93 -12.81 -8.03
N GLU A 47 4.62 -12.98 -8.18
CA GLU A 47 3.87 -12.83 -9.44
C GLU A 47 3.59 -11.37 -9.84
N GLN A 48 4.32 -10.41 -9.26
CA GLN A 48 4.31 -8.98 -9.59
C GLN A 48 2.92 -8.32 -9.46
N LEU A 49 2.36 -8.41 -8.24
CA LEU A 49 1.08 -7.83 -7.84
C LEU A 49 0.93 -6.34 -8.19
N ALA A 50 -0.33 -5.92 -8.41
CA ALA A 50 -0.69 -4.50 -8.52
C ALA A 50 -0.36 -3.75 -7.23
N SER A 51 -0.04 -2.46 -7.33
CA SER A 51 0.30 -1.61 -6.18
C SER A 51 -0.78 -1.59 -5.09
N THR A 52 -2.06 -1.67 -5.48
CA THR A 52 -3.21 -1.76 -4.56
C THR A 52 -3.27 -3.08 -3.78
N ASP A 53 -2.77 -4.17 -4.37
CA ASP A 53 -2.72 -5.50 -3.75
C ASP A 53 -1.51 -5.59 -2.80
N ILE A 54 -0.37 -5.01 -3.21
CA ILE A 54 0.82 -4.79 -2.35
C ILE A 54 0.45 -3.96 -1.12
N ASP A 55 -0.38 -2.93 -1.28
CA ASP A 55 -0.88 -2.08 -0.20
C ASP A 55 -1.70 -2.87 0.84
N ILE A 56 -2.46 -3.88 0.41
CA ILE A 56 -3.21 -4.77 1.30
C ILE A 56 -2.28 -5.73 2.03
N PHE A 57 -1.30 -6.31 1.33
CA PHE A 57 -0.29 -7.17 1.95
C PHE A 57 0.51 -6.37 3.00
N GLN A 58 0.95 -5.15 2.69
CA GLN A 58 1.64 -4.27 3.64
C GLN A 58 0.77 -4.00 4.89
N LYS A 59 -0.51 -3.65 4.70
CA LYS A 59 -1.44 -3.38 5.82
C LYS A 59 -1.71 -4.62 6.68
N PHE A 60 -1.65 -5.82 6.11
CA PHE A 60 -1.92 -7.07 6.83
C PHE A 60 -0.68 -7.64 7.55
N PHE A 61 0.47 -7.68 6.87
CA PHE A 61 1.68 -8.36 7.35
C PHE A 61 2.61 -7.46 8.16
N ASP A 62 2.77 -6.19 7.76
CA ASP A 62 3.56 -5.20 8.52
C ASP A 62 2.98 -3.78 8.36
N PRO A 63 1.88 -3.45 9.07
CA PRO A 63 1.26 -2.13 9.01
C PRO A 63 2.15 -0.99 9.56
N TYR A 64 3.32 -1.29 10.14
CA TYR A 64 4.22 -0.32 10.76
C TYR A 64 5.55 -0.15 10.03
N LYS A 65 5.82 -0.91 8.97
CA LYS A 65 7.09 -0.92 8.19
C LYS A 65 8.32 -1.11 9.09
N LYS A 66 8.26 -2.12 9.95
CA LYS A 66 9.34 -2.57 10.84
C LYS A 66 10.36 -3.43 10.11
N GLU A 67 9.93 -4.20 9.12
CA GLU A 67 10.75 -5.16 8.38
C GLU A 67 11.38 -4.52 7.14
N LYS A 68 12.50 -5.06 6.65
CA LYS A 68 13.27 -4.41 5.57
C LYS A 68 12.51 -4.34 4.25
N ASN A 69 11.64 -5.32 4.02
CA ASN A 69 10.76 -5.44 2.87
C ASN A 69 9.54 -6.32 3.21
N LEU A 70 8.57 -6.38 2.28
CA LEU A 70 7.32 -7.11 2.46
C LEU A 70 7.49 -8.65 2.42
N GLU A 71 8.52 -9.16 1.76
CA GLU A 71 8.81 -10.61 1.70
C GLU A 71 9.28 -11.13 3.07
N GLU A 72 10.22 -10.41 3.69
CA GLU A 72 10.70 -10.68 5.05
C GLU A 72 9.57 -10.52 6.09
N ALA A 73 8.69 -9.52 5.92
CA ALA A 73 7.49 -9.36 6.74
C ALA A 73 6.54 -10.57 6.65
N ILE A 74 6.23 -11.06 5.44
CA ILE A 74 5.37 -12.24 5.27
C ILE A 74 6.06 -13.48 5.84
N PHE A 75 7.37 -13.67 5.58
CA PHE A 75 8.13 -14.82 6.07
C PHE A 75 8.17 -14.89 7.60
N ASN A 76 8.48 -13.77 8.27
CA ASN A 76 8.52 -13.65 9.74
C ASN A 76 7.12 -13.64 10.38
N PHE A 77 6.04 -13.48 9.61
CA PHE A 77 4.68 -13.37 10.13
C PHE A 77 4.24 -14.64 10.85
N ASN A 78 3.72 -14.49 12.07
CA ASN A 78 3.21 -15.59 12.87
C ASN A 78 1.94 -16.20 12.21
N PRO A 79 1.98 -17.47 11.73
CA PRO A 79 0.84 -18.09 11.05
C PRO A 79 -0.42 -18.18 11.91
N GLY A 80 -0.30 -18.07 13.24
CA GLY A 80 -1.42 -18.06 14.18
C GLY A 80 -2.51 -17.03 13.87
N PHE A 81 -2.16 -15.88 13.26
CA PHE A 81 -3.14 -14.84 12.89
C PHE A 81 -3.94 -15.22 11.63
N LEU A 82 -3.36 -15.98 10.69
CA LEU A 82 -4.06 -16.50 9.50
C LEU A 82 -5.09 -17.60 9.82
N LYS A 83 -5.24 -18.00 11.09
CA LYS A 83 -6.36 -18.87 11.54
C LYS A 83 -7.73 -18.23 11.28
N ALA A 84 -7.84 -16.90 11.27
CA ALA A 84 -9.07 -16.23 10.87
C ALA A 84 -9.34 -16.44 9.37
N SER A 85 -8.32 -16.21 8.53
CA SER A 85 -8.37 -16.41 7.08
C SER A 85 -8.72 -17.85 6.70
N GLN A 86 -8.12 -18.83 7.38
CA GLN A 86 -8.46 -20.24 7.25
C GLN A 86 -9.93 -20.53 7.59
N LYS A 87 -10.45 -20.01 8.72
CA LYS A 87 -11.85 -20.23 9.12
C LYS A 87 -12.83 -19.61 8.14
N PHE A 88 -12.52 -18.43 7.60
CA PHE A 88 -13.30 -17.78 6.56
C PHE A 88 -13.38 -18.63 5.29
N ILE A 89 -12.24 -19.07 4.75
CA ILE A 89 -12.18 -19.97 3.59
C ILE A 89 -12.96 -21.27 3.83
N GLN A 90 -12.96 -21.79 5.06
CA GLN A 90 -13.73 -22.98 5.45
C GLN A 90 -15.24 -22.72 5.71
N GLY A 91 -15.75 -21.50 5.44
CA GLY A 91 -17.16 -21.14 5.69
C GLY A 91 -17.55 -21.01 7.17
N LYS A 92 -16.58 -21.03 8.09
CA LYS A 92 -16.78 -21.05 9.56
C LYS A 92 -16.72 -19.65 10.18
N THR A 93 -17.08 -18.61 9.43
CA THR A 93 -16.99 -17.21 9.88
C THR A 93 -18.00 -16.35 9.12
N GLU A 94 -19.07 -15.94 9.81
CA GLU A 94 -20.17 -15.13 9.26
C GLU A 94 -19.71 -13.70 8.91
N ASN A 95 -18.97 -13.09 9.85
CA ASN A 95 -18.46 -11.72 9.81
C ASN A 95 -16.92 -11.72 9.89
N PRO A 96 -16.22 -11.96 8.77
CA PRO A 96 -14.77 -11.83 8.68
C PRO A 96 -14.36 -10.34 8.65
N ASP A 97 -13.07 -10.08 8.90
CA ASP A 97 -12.48 -8.75 8.77
C ASP A 97 -12.35 -8.30 7.29
N ASP A 98 -12.50 -6.99 7.06
CA ASP A 98 -12.46 -6.35 5.75
C ASP A 98 -11.16 -6.61 4.98
N LEU A 99 -10.01 -6.51 5.67
CA LEU A 99 -8.68 -6.66 5.11
C LEU A 99 -8.35 -8.13 4.85
N LEU A 100 -8.84 -9.02 5.72
CA LEU A 100 -8.77 -10.47 5.55
C LEU A 100 -9.48 -10.94 4.26
N VAL A 101 -10.73 -10.51 4.02
CA VAL A 101 -11.44 -10.91 2.78
C VAL A 101 -10.74 -10.35 1.54
N LYS A 102 -10.23 -9.10 1.63
CA LYS A 102 -9.44 -8.48 0.54
C LYS A 102 -8.13 -9.22 0.28
N LEU A 103 -7.43 -9.70 1.32
CA LEU A 103 -6.27 -10.58 1.18
C LEU A 103 -6.63 -11.88 0.44
N ILE A 104 -7.71 -12.56 0.86
CA ILE A 104 -8.15 -13.80 0.20
C ILE A 104 -8.58 -13.56 -1.25
N ALA A 105 -9.20 -12.43 -1.57
CA ALA A 105 -9.53 -12.06 -2.95
C ALA A 105 -8.28 -11.97 -3.86
N ILE A 106 -7.14 -11.51 -3.32
CA ILE A 106 -5.85 -11.50 -4.03
C ILE A 106 -5.33 -12.94 -4.20
N LEU A 107 -5.40 -13.78 -3.16
CA LEU A 107 -4.92 -15.16 -3.24
C LEU A 107 -5.71 -16.01 -4.25
N VAL A 108 -7.04 -15.91 -4.28
CA VAL A 108 -7.88 -16.69 -5.21
C VAL A 108 -7.94 -16.09 -6.62
N ASP A 109 -7.24 -14.99 -6.85
CA ASP A 109 -7.23 -14.19 -8.08
C ASP A 109 -8.64 -13.68 -8.50
N TYR A 110 -9.46 -13.28 -7.52
CA TYR A 110 -10.78 -12.69 -7.80
C TYR A 110 -10.64 -11.33 -8.51
N GLN A 111 -11.59 -11.01 -9.40
CA GLN A 111 -11.69 -9.73 -10.09
C GLN A 111 -13.17 -9.26 -10.14
N PRO A 112 -13.45 -7.95 -9.94
CA PRO A 112 -12.50 -6.87 -9.71
C PRO A 112 -11.94 -6.87 -8.28
N ARG A 113 -10.66 -6.56 -8.13
CA ARG A 113 -10.02 -6.33 -6.83
C ARG A 113 -9.09 -5.11 -6.83
N PRO A 114 -8.81 -4.51 -5.66
CA PRO A 114 -9.49 -4.76 -4.38
C PRO A 114 -10.91 -4.17 -4.35
N PHE A 115 -11.76 -4.65 -3.44
CA PHE A 115 -13.10 -4.08 -3.27
C PHE A 115 -13.03 -2.61 -2.87
N GLN A 116 -13.55 -1.74 -3.73
CA GLN A 116 -13.78 -0.32 -3.48
C GLN A 116 -15.27 -0.09 -3.23
N TYR A 117 -15.60 0.79 -2.28
CA TYR A 117 -16.99 1.10 -1.91
C TYR A 117 -17.69 2.04 -2.92
N SER A 118 -16.98 2.48 -3.97
CA SER A 118 -17.35 3.57 -4.85
C SER A 118 -17.71 3.12 -6.27
N TYR A 119 -18.99 2.77 -6.47
CA TYR A 119 -19.62 2.63 -7.80
C TYR A 119 -21.04 3.23 -7.86
N ASP A 120 -21.51 3.88 -6.79
CA ASP A 120 -22.87 4.46 -6.67
C ASP A 120 -22.89 6.01 -6.63
N LEU A 121 -21.76 6.65 -7.00
CA LEU A 121 -21.70 8.09 -7.26
C LEU A 121 -20.96 8.35 -8.59
N THR A 122 -21.77 8.55 -9.64
CA THR A 122 -21.41 8.95 -11.01
C THR A 122 -20.65 7.93 -11.87
N THR A 123 -21.27 7.51 -12.98
CA THR A 123 -20.67 7.59 -14.34
C THR A 123 -21.71 7.30 -15.42
N GLY A 124 -22.51 8.31 -15.75
CA GLY A 124 -23.38 8.31 -16.93
C GLY A 124 -22.63 8.57 -18.25
N LYS A 125 -21.60 7.78 -18.58
CA LYS A 125 -21.02 7.70 -19.95
C LYS A 125 -20.23 6.40 -20.15
N PRO A 126 -20.34 5.69 -21.30
CA PRO A 126 -19.94 4.28 -21.37
C PRO A 126 -18.53 4.02 -21.91
N GLY A 127 -17.95 2.90 -21.46
CA GLY A 127 -17.35 1.90 -22.36
C GLY A 127 -15.91 2.09 -22.83
N SER A 128 -14.97 1.55 -22.06
CA SER A 128 -13.71 1.01 -22.60
C SER A 128 -13.68 -0.51 -22.31
N PRO A 129 -13.57 -1.40 -23.32
CA PRO A 129 -13.55 -2.84 -23.09
C PRO A 129 -12.19 -3.32 -22.55
N PRO A 130 -12.14 -4.43 -21.79
CA PRO A 130 -10.89 -5.06 -21.42
C PRO A 130 -10.32 -5.86 -22.60
N THR A 131 -9.02 -5.69 -22.86
CA THR A 131 -8.28 -6.54 -23.81
C THR A 131 -7.16 -7.27 -23.07
N GLY A 132 -7.33 -8.57 -22.86
CA GLY A 132 -6.25 -9.44 -22.38
C GLY A 132 -5.25 -9.78 -23.50
N GLY A 133 -4.08 -10.27 -23.11
CA GLY A 133 -3.17 -10.99 -24.03
C GLY A 133 -3.70 -12.39 -24.38
N PRO A 134 -2.90 -13.31 -24.98
CA PRO A 134 -1.43 -13.33 -24.95
C PRO A 134 -0.73 -13.62 -26.31
N GLY A 135 0.61 -13.64 -26.33
CA GLY A 135 1.38 -14.40 -27.33
C GLY A 135 2.67 -13.77 -27.88
N ASN A 136 3.80 -14.43 -27.65
CA ASN A 136 5.03 -14.43 -28.46
C ASN A 136 5.25 -15.92 -28.86
N PRO A 137 5.83 -16.28 -30.03
CA PRO A 137 7.29 -16.20 -30.23
C PRO A 137 7.69 -15.90 -31.73
N PRO A 138 8.81 -16.37 -32.35
CA PRO A 138 9.86 -15.43 -32.78
C PRO A 138 10.38 -15.60 -34.23
N THR A 139 11.55 -14.99 -34.51
CA THR A 139 12.49 -15.17 -35.66
C THR A 139 12.31 -14.31 -36.92
N GLY A 140 13.44 -13.99 -37.59
CA GLY A 140 13.49 -13.44 -38.96
C GLY A 140 14.04 -12.01 -39.10
N GLY A 141 15.32 -11.89 -39.47
CA GLY A 141 15.85 -10.73 -40.23
C GLY A 141 16.35 -11.20 -41.61
N PRO A 142 17.18 -10.45 -42.36
CA PRO A 142 17.69 -9.08 -42.16
C PRO A 142 17.42 -8.14 -43.38
N GLY A 143 17.90 -6.89 -43.36
CA GLY A 143 17.96 -6.08 -44.59
C GLY A 143 18.35 -4.60 -44.44
N SER A 144 19.50 -4.22 -45.01
CA SER A 144 19.87 -2.85 -45.40
C SER A 144 19.86 -2.75 -46.93
N PRO A 145 19.55 -1.59 -47.54
CA PRO A 145 20.61 -0.69 -48.02
C PRO A 145 20.25 0.82 -47.99
N PRO A 146 21.18 1.75 -48.33
CA PRO A 146 21.01 3.21 -48.13
C PRO A 146 20.85 4.06 -49.41
N THR A 147 20.46 5.33 -49.21
CA THR A 147 20.52 6.45 -50.19
C THR A 147 20.80 7.78 -49.46
N GLY A 148 21.51 8.77 -50.01
CA GLY A 148 22.13 8.82 -51.34
C GLY A 148 22.78 10.15 -51.78
N GLY A 149 23.13 11.08 -50.88
CA GLY A 149 23.78 12.37 -51.23
C GLY A 149 22.88 13.36 -52.00
N PRO A 150 23.43 14.39 -52.68
CA PRO A 150 24.83 14.84 -52.73
C PRO A 150 25.03 16.33 -52.33
N GLY A 151 26.27 16.80 -52.26
CA GLY A 151 26.60 18.22 -52.02
C GLY A 151 28.08 18.56 -52.23
N ASN A 152 28.48 18.85 -53.47
CA ASN A 152 29.87 19.19 -53.82
C ASN A 152 30.10 20.71 -53.81
N SER A 153 31.28 21.17 -53.35
CA SER A 153 32.28 21.84 -54.22
C SER A 153 33.57 22.19 -53.47
N PRO A 154 34.73 22.34 -54.16
CA PRO A 154 36.05 22.48 -53.52
C PRO A 154 36.73 23.85 -53.73
N THR A 155 37.79 24.10 -52.95
CA THR A 155 38.93 24.97 -53.33
C THR A 155 40.22 24.35 -52.81
N GLY A 156 41.25 24.28 -53.65
CA GLY A 156 42.57 23.72 -53.30
C GLY A 156 43.72 24.72 -53.47
N GLY A 157 44.87 24.44 -52.86
CA GLY A 157 46.12 25.20 -52.97
C GLY A 157 47.32 24.32 -52.58
N PRO A 158 48.45 24.31 -53.33
CA PRO A 158 49.48 23.28 -53.20
C PRO A 158 50.79 23.74 -52.52
N GLY A 159 51.62 22.77 -52.09
CA GLY A 159 53.03 23.01 -51.69
C GLY A 159 53.70 21.81 -50.98
N SER A 160 54.89 21.40 -51.43
CA SER A 160 55.73 20.27 -50.93
C SER A 160 57.08 20.27 -51.69
N PRO A 161 58.10 19.44 -51.35
CA PRO A 161 58.65 18.94 -50.07
C PRO A 161 60.15 19.41 -49.98
N PRO A 162 61.19 18.64 -49.55
CA PRO A 162 61.38 17.56 -48.56
C PRO A 162 62.15 18.10 -47.31
N THR A 163 63.13 17.53 -46.57
CA THR A 163 63.99 16.30 -46.56
C THR A 163 64.59 16.15 -45.12
N GLY A 164 65.02 15.01 -44.57
CA GLY A 164 64.93 13.59 -44.96
C GLY A 164 66.23 12.79 -44.74
N GLY A 165 66.44 12.17 -43.56
CA GLY A 165 67.62 11.30 -43.27
C GLY A 165 67.67 10.76 -41.81
N PRO A 166 68.43 9.68 -41.49
CA PRO A 166 68.32 8.94 -40.22
C PRO A 166 69.58 8.89 -39.33
N GLY A 167 69.45 8.36 -38.11
CA GLY A 167 70.56 8.01 -37.20
C GLY A 167 70.11 7.04 -36.09
N ASN A 168 70.99 6.12 -35.65
CA ASN A 168 70.62 5.02 -34.75
C ASN A 168 71.79 4.61 -33.82
N SER A 169 71.47 4.08 -32.62
CA SER A 169 72.38 3.34 -31.70
C SER A 169 73.50 4.16 -30.99
N PRO A 170 74.18 3.62 -29.95
CA PRO A 170 73.62 3.01 -28.72
C PRO A 170 74.42 3.44 -27.45
N THR A 171 74.36 2.62 -26.37
CA THR A 171 75.20 2.64 -25.13
C THR A 171 75.07 3.84 -24.17
N GLY A 172 75.04 3.67 -22.85
CA GLY A 172 75.00 2.44 -22.03
C GLY A 172 75.21 2.72 -20.53
N GLY A 173 75.22 1.67 -19.69
CA GLY A 173 75.67 1.73 -18.28
C GLY A 173 74.58 1.82 -17.20
N PRO A 174 74.54 0.90 -16.20
CA PRO A 174 73.64 0.97 -15.05
C PRO A 174 74.28 1.64 -13.81
N GLY A 175 73.48 2.30 -12.96
CA GLY A 175 73.95 2.95 -11.73
C GLY A 175 72.88 3.09 -10.65
N SER A 176 73.09 2.40 -9.53
CA SER A 176 72.36 2.24 -8.25
C SER A 176 71.28 3.25 -7.76
N PRO A 177 70.31 2.78 -6.94
CA PRO A 177 69.43 3.61 -6.09
C PRO A 177 70.20 4.11 -4.83
N PRO A 178 69.63 4.86 -3.83
CA PRO A 178 68.20 5.01 -3.51
C PRO A 178 67.71 6.40 -2.99
N THR A 179 66.43 6.42 -2.54
CA THR A 179 65.88 7.15 -1.36
C THR A 179 64.73 8.14 -1.65
N GLY A 180 63.51 7.68 -1.36
CA GLY A 180 62.46 8.46 -0.66
C GLY A 180 61.70 9.56 -1.42
N GLY A 181 60.36 9.48 -1.45
CA GLY A 181 59.55 10.65 -1.83
C GLY A 181 58.09 10.43 -2.24
N ARG A 182 57.20 10.24 -1.25
CA ARG A 182 55.83 10.82 -1.18
C ARG A 182 54.82 10.51 -2.32
N LEU A 183 53.72 9.85 -1.94
CA LEU A 183 52.49 9.72 -2.73
C LEU A 183 51.88 11.09 -3.10
N MET A 184 51.61 11.34 -4.40
CA MET A 184 50.26 11.64 -4.91
C MET A 184 50.19 11.78 -6.43
N GLY A 185 49.39 10.91 -7.06
CA GLY A 185 48.87 11.02 -8.42
C GLY A 185 47.70 10.02 -8.53
N PHE A 186 46.61 10.25 -9.26
CA PHE A 186 46.33 11.34 -10.20
C PHE A 186 44.85 11.77 -10.07
N TYR A 187 44.56 13.05 -10.30
CA TYR A 187 43.22 13.47 -10.71
C TYR A 187 43.33 14.58 -11.77
N LYS A 188 42.97 14.26 -13.01
CA LYS A 188 42.90 15.22 -14.12
C LYS A 188 41.67 14.91 -14.99
N ASN A 189 41.01 15.97 -15.41
CA ASN A 189 40.11 16.05 -16.56
C ASN A 189 38.80 15.22 -16.53
N ASN A 190 37.76 15.74 -15.85
CA ASN A 190 36.38 15.54 -16.33
C ASN A 190 35.46 16.72 -15.96
N MET A 191 35.68 17.88 -16.59
CA MET A 191 35.04 19.17 -16.27
C MET A 191 33.61 19.32 -16.86
N ILE A 192 32.82 18.24 -16.86
CA ILE A 192 31.42 18.23 -17.33
C ILE A 192 30.46 17.73 -16.23
N ALA A 193 30.90 16.78 -15.39
CA ALA A 193 30.06 16.16 -14.35
C ALA A 193 29.49 17.15 -13.31
N LEU A 194 30.15 18.29 -13.08
CA LEU A 194 29.81 19.20 -11.98
C LEU A 194 28.54 20.06 -12.17
N ARG A 195 27.93 20.09 -13.36
CA ARG A 195 26.71 20.88 -13.62
C ARG A 195 25.39 20.13 -13.46
N PHE A 196 25.40 18.79 -13.41
CA PHE A 196 24.18 18.00 -13.20
C PHE A 196 23.91 17.67 -11.72
N SER A 197 24.95 17.66 -10.88
CA SER A 197 24.85 17.34 -9.44
C SER A 197 23.95 18.32 -8.68
N THR A 198 24.16 19.63 -8.86
CA THR A 198 23.39 20.67 -8.15
C THR A 198 21.93 20.76 -8.61
N VAL A 199 21.68 20.61 -9.91
CA VAL A 199 20.32 20.63 -10.47
C VAL A 199 19.51 19.42 -9.99
N SER A 200 20.11 18.23 -9.95
CA SER A 200 19.46 17.03 -9.41
C SER A 200 19.11 17.20 -7.92
N GLY A 201 20.05 17.71 -7.10
CA GLY A 201 19.79 18.02 -5.70
C GLY A 201 18.64 19.01 -5.50
N LEU A 202 18.58 20.08 -6.30
CA LEU A 202 17.47 21.04 -6.26
C LEU A 202 16.14 20.43 -6.68
N ILE A 203 16.10 19.55 -7.70
CA ILE A 203 14.88 18.84 -8.09
C ILE A 203 14.38 17.91 -6.98
N ILE A 204 15.28 17.18 -6.30
CA ILE A 204 14.92 16.31 -5.16
C ILE A 204 14.41 17.16 -3.98
N ILE A 205 15.06 18.29 -3.68
CA ILE A 205 14.60 19.23 -2.65
C ILE A 205 13.23 19.81 -3.02
N ILE A 206 13.00 20.20 -4.28
CA ILE A 206 11.70 20.69 -4.77
C ILE A 206 10.63 19.60 -4.67
N PHE A 207 10.94 18.35 -5.04
CA PHE A 207 9.99 17.24 -4.93
C PHE A 207 9.66 16.90 -3.47
N TYR A 208 10.65 16.95 -2.57
CA TYR A 208 10.44 16.76 -1.14
C TYR A 208 9.67 17.94 -0.49
N ILE A 209 9.90 19.17 -0.96
CA ILE A 209 9.12 20.36 -0.59
C ILE A 209 7.69 20.22 -1.10
N ILE A 210 7.45 19.78 -2.34
CA ILE A 210 6.12 19.49 -2.87
C ILE A 210 5.43 18.40 -2.05
N TYR A 211 6.12 17.32 -1.69
CA TYR A 211 5.58 16.24 -0.84
C TYR A 211 5.28 16.69 0.61
N CYS A 212 6.02 17.69 1.12
CA CYS A 212 5.71 18.35 2.39
C CYS A 212 4.60 19.42 2.29
N LEU A 213 4.40 20.01 1.10
CA LEU A 213 3.40 21.05 0.81
C LEU A 213 2.07 20.49 0.30
N THR A 214 2.03 19.27 -0.23
CA THR A 214 0.76 18.57 -0.51
C THR A 214 -0.01 18.51 0.80
N PRO A 215 -1.21 19.11 0.88
CA PRO A 215 -1.94 19.11 2.12
C PRO A 215 -2.26 17.68 2.51
N LYS A 216 -1.91 17.32 3.75
CA LYS A 216 -2.52 16.17 4.42
C LYS A 216 -4.02 16.32 4.25
N GLY A 217 -4.71 15.23 3.93
CA GLY A 217 -6.13 15.28 3.57
C GLY A 217 -7.00 15.88 4.67
N CYS A 218 -8.30 15.93 4.42
CA CYS A 218 -9.25 16.08 5.49
C CYS A 218 -9.94 14.76 5.78
N MET A 219 -10.65 14.70 6.89
CA MET A 219 -11.50 13.58 7.25
C MET A 219 -12.78 14.08 7.90
N TYR A 220 -13.83 13.28 7.83
CA TYR A 220 -15.08 13.54 8.54
C TYR A 220 -15.49 12.28 9.31
N TRP A 221 -16.35 12.44 10.32
CA TRP A 221 -16.88 11.32 11.10
C TRP A 221 -18.14 10.76 10.43
N ASP A 222 -18.15 9.49 10.05
CA ASP A 222 -19.29 8.83 9.34
C ASP A 222 -20.39 8.29 10.28
N GLY A 223 -20.22 8.47 11.60
CA GLY A 223 -21.07 7.86 12.64
C GLY A 223 -20.38 6.72 13.38
N HIS A 224 -19.43 6.03 12.74
CA HIS A 224 -18.72 4.86 13.25
C HIS A 224 -17.19 5.05 13.28
N ARG A 225 -16.60 5.75 12.31
CA ARG A 225 -15.16 6.02 12.16
C ARG A 225 -14.91 7.35 11.46
N TYR A 226 -13.63 7.71 11.33
CA TYR A 226 -13.23 8.77 10.41
C TYR A 226 -13.01 8.24 8.98
N VAL A 227 -13.46 9.01 8.00
CA VAL A 227 -13.35 8.72 6.55
C VAL A 227 -12.64 9.89 5.87
N GLU A 228 -11.69 9.59 4.97
CA GLU A 228 -10.90 10.59 4.24
C GLU A 228 -11.74 11.36 3.20
N THR A 229 -11.45 12.64 3.02
CA THR A 229 -12.08 13.52 2.03
C THR A 229 -11.17 14.71 1.69
N THR A 230 -11.47 15.45 0.61
CA THR A 230 -10.72 16.67 0.31
C THR A 230 -11.14 17.81 1.25
N CYS A 231 -10.21 18.67 1.65
CA CYS A 231 -10.53 19.82 2.51
C CYS A 231 -11.42 20.89 1.86
N GLN A 232 -11.70 20.79 0.56
CA GLN A 232 -12.62 21.66 -0.17
C GLN A 232 -13.99 20.99 -0.42
N SER A 233 -14.12 19.69 -0.15
CA SER A 233 -15.38 18.96 -0.28
C SER A 233 -16.30 19.26 0.90
N SER A 234 -17.40 19.98 0.67
CA SER A 234 -18.50 20.07 1.62
C SER A 234 -19.29 18.75 1.62
N VAL A 235 -19.04 17.91 2.63
CA VAL A 235 -19.83 16.67 2.84
C VAL A 235 -21.15 17.06 3.53
N PRO A 236 -22.33 16.81 2.92
CA PRO A 236 -23.61 17.23 3.50
C PRO A 236 -23.79 16.69 4.92
N TYR A 237 -24.21 17.55 5.85
CA TYR A 237 -24.46 17.26 7.27
C TYR A 237 -23.25 16.78 8.11
N HIS A 238 -22.06 16.67 7.53
CA HIS A 238 -20.88 16.14 8.21
C HIS A 238 -19.80 17.22 8.44
N ARG A 239 -19.16 17.17 9.62
CA ARG A 239 -18.08 18.10 9.96
C ARG A 239 -16.73 17.58 9.43
N VAL A 240 -16.21 18.26 8.42
CA VAL A 240 -14.86 18.05 7.89
C VAL A 240 -13.83 18.68 8.83
N ILE A 241 -12.76 17.93 9.14
CA ILE A 241 -11.61 18.34 9.95
C ILE A 241 -10.30 17.90 9.28
N GLY A 242 -9.16 18.51 9.64
CA GLY A 242 -7.86 18.10 9.13
C GLY A 242 -7.51 16.65 9.52
N PHE A 243 -6.91 15.89 8.59
CA PHE A 243 -6.59 14.48 8.78
C PHE A 243 -5.63 14.26 9.96
N ASN A 244 -6.00 13.33 10.85
CA ASN A 244 -5.20 12.92 12.00
C ASN A 244 -5.03 11.40 11.97
N ASN A 245 -3.83 10.95 11.65
CA ASN A 245 -3.47 9.55 11.43
C ASN A 245 -3.92 8.60 12.57
N ASN A 246 -3.77 9.04 13.82
CA ASN A 246 -4.08 8.21 15.00
C ASN A 246 -5.59 8.05 15.21
N GLN A 247 -6.36 9.09 14.90
CA GLN A 247 -7.82 9.03 14.90
C GLN A 247 -8.35 8.25 13.69
N PHE A 248 -7.75 8.43 12.51
CA PHE A 248 -8.16 7.74 11.29
C PHE A 248 -7.99 6.20 11.38
N HIS A 249 -6.88 5.72 11.94
CA HIS A 249 -6.59 4.28 11.99
C HIS A 249 -7.08 3.53 13.24
N SER A 250 -7.33 4.22 14.36
CA SER A 250 -7.52 3.53 15.66
C SER A 250 -8.74 4.00 16.47
N PHE A 251 -9.49 4.99 15.98
CA PHE A 251 -10.65 5.55 16.69
C PHE A 251 -11.96 5.15 16.00
N PHE A 252 -12.63 4.14 16.58
CA PHE A 252 -13.90 3.58 16.14
C PHE A 252 -14.92 3.68 17.28
N LYS A 253 -16.20 3.81 16.93
CA LYS A 253 -17.32 3.68 17.88
C LYS A 253 -17.73 2.23 18.01
N ILE A 254 -17.81 1.73 19.23
CA ILE A 254 -18.17 0.34 19.52
C ILE A 254 -19.69 0.22 19.43
N MET A 255 -20.17 -0.18 18.25
CA MET A 255 -21.60 -0.32 17.95
C MET A 255 -22.26 -1.53 18.66
N ARG A 256 -21.46 -2.38 19.30
CA ARG A 256 -21.90 -3.52 20.11
C ARG A 256 -21.41 -3.39 21.55
N PRO A 257 -22.02 -2.51 22.38
CA PRO A 257 -21.75 -2.52 23.82
C PRO A 257 -22.08 -3.87 24.46
N ASP A 258 -22.96 -4.67 23.84
CA ASP A 258 -23.34 -6.00 24.31
C ASP A 258 -22.22 -7.06 24.29
N THR A 259 -21.13 -6.81 23.57
CA THR A 259 -19.95 -7.69 23.54
C THR A 259 -18.84 -7.27 24.52
N LEU A 260 -18.98 -6.13 25.22
CA LEU A 260 -18.00 -5.65 26.19
C LEU A 260 -18.12 -6.34 27.56
N SER A 261 -16.99 -6.46 28.25
CA SER A 261 -16.82 -7.23 29.48
C SER A 261 -15.78 -6.61 30.42
N LYS A 262 -15.62 -7.16 31.64
CA LYS A 262 -14.56 -6.76 32.58
C LYS A 262 -13.14 -6.80 31.99
N LYS A 263 -12.90 -7.55 30.90
CA LYS A 263 -11.60 -7.65 30.22
C LYS A 263 -11.24 -6.40 29.40
N ASP A 264 -12.25 -5.61 29.03
CA ASP A 264 -12.14 -4.46 28.13
C ASP A 264 -11.95 -3.14 28.92
N VAL A 265 -12.02 -3.22 30.25
CA VAL A 265 -11.72 -2.13 31.20
C VAL A 265 -10.27 -1.69 31.01
N GLY A 266 -10.06 -0.38 30.87
CA GLY A 266 -8.74 0.20 30.57
C GLY A 266 -8.31 0.16 29.10
N PHE A 267 -9.06 -0.53 28.23
CA PHE A 267 -8.81 -0.57 26.77
C PHE A 267 -9.93 0.09 25.94
N VAL A 268 -11.01 0.51 26.60
CA VAL A 268 -12.18 1.16 25.99
C VAL A 268 -12.39 2.54 26.62
N TRP A 269 -12.87 3.49 25.82
CA TRP A 269 -13.27 4.83 26.25
C TRP A 269 -14.78 5.01 26.09
N TYR A 270 -15.36 5.98 26.81
CA TYR A 270 -16.78 6.30 26.73
C TYR A 270 -17.07 7.80 26.78
N SER A 271 -18.23 8.17 26.23
CA SER A 271 -18.91 9.45 26.48
C SER A 271 -20.27 9.17 27.14
N LYS A 272 -20.77 10.15 27.91
CA LYS A 272 -22.17 10.17 28.37
C LYS A 272 -22.82 11.50 27.98
N ILE A 273 -23.87 11.45 27.16
CA ILE A 273 -24.60 12.60 26.58
C ILE A 273 -26.08 12.34 26.82
N ASP A 274 -26.83 13.25 27.42
CA ASP A 274 -28.30 13.14 27.59
C ASP A 274 -28.79 11.76 28.10
N ASN A 275 -28.03 11.22 29.05
CA ASN A 275 -28.14 9.88 29.63
C ASN A 275 -27.75 8.68 28.73
N GLU A 276 -27.58 8.87 27.42
CA GLU A 276 -26.95 7.93 26.49
C GLU A 276 -25.47 7.69 26.83
N VAL A 277 -25.00 6.45 26.70
CA VAL A 277 -23.59 6.09 26.86
C VAL A 277 -23.06 5.48 25.56
N GLU A 278 -22.04 6.11 25.00
CA GLU A 278 -21.38 5.66 23.77
C GLU A 278 -19.95 5.22 24.06
N PHE A 279 -19.52 4.10 23.47
CA PHE A 279 -18.21 3.49 23.69
C PHE A 279 -17.31 3.62 22.45
N PHE A 280 -15.99 3.72 22.66
CA PHE A 280 -15.00 3.99 21.62
C PHE A 280 -13.68 3.23 21.87
N THR A 281 -12.95 2.90 20.81
CA THR A 281 -11.70 2.12 20.86
C THR A 281 -10.45 2.92 21.21
N GLY A 282 -10.55 4.24 21.36
CA GLY A 282 -9.38 5.10 21.58
C GLY A 282 -9.68 6.38 22.38
N PRO A 283 -8.63 7.00 22.96
CA PRO A 283 -8.75 8.29 23.64
C PRO A 283 -8.95 9.42 22.64
N GLY A 284 -9.58 10.51 23.10
CA GLY A 284 -9.75 11.71 22.29
C GLY A 284 -10.90 12.60 22.76
N PHE A 285 -11.45 13.36 21.83
CA PHE A 285 -12.70 14.10 22.02
C PHE A 285 -13.84 13.38 21.29
N HIS A 286 -15.06 13.59 21.77
CA HIS A 286 -16.25 13.06 21.11
C HIS A 286 -16.41 13.68 19.70
N PRO A 287 -16.60 12.89 18.63
CA PRO A 287 -16.54 13.42 17.25
C PRO A 287 -17.58 14.50 16.92
N ILE A 288 -18.76 14.43 17.54
CA ILE A 288 -19.83 15.43 17.41
C ILE A 288 -19.59 16.57 18.42
N GLU A 289 -19.78 16.31 19.72
CA GLU A 289 -19.41 17.21 20.82
C GLU A 289 -17.89 17.39 21.01
N THR A 290 -17.18 18.01 20.07
CA THR A 290 -15.70 18.12 20.10
C THR A 290 -15.10 18.94 21.26
N LYS A 291 -15.93 19.46 22.18
CA LYS A 291 -15.50 20.06 23.46
C LYS A 291 -15.39 19.04 24.60
N LYS A 292 -15.86 17.82 24.40
CA LYS A 292 -16.03 16.78 25.43
C LYS A 292 -14.98 15.69 25.25
N GLY A 293 -14.03 15.62 26.17
CA GLY A 293 -13.06 14.53 26.21
C GLY A 293 -13.75 13.21 26.54
N LEU A 294 -13.37 12.14 25.84
CA LEU A 294 -13.78 10.78 26.20
C LEU A 294 -13.07 10.35 27.50
N LYS A 295 -13.79 9.62 28.35
CA LYS A 295 -13.27 9.09 29.62
C LYS A 295 -12.88 7.62 29.44
N LEU A 296 -11.84 7.17 30.14
CA LEU A 296 -11.50 5.74 30.18
C LEU A 296 -12.64 4.96 30.84
N ALA A 297 -13.08 3.85 30.24
CA ALA A 297 -14.14 3.03 30.79
C ALA A 297 -13.65 2.26 32.02
N THR A 298 -14.26 2.54 33.16
CA THR A 298 -14.07 1.78 34.40
C THR A 298 -14.98 0.55 34.42
N GLU A 299 -14.65 -0.41 35.28
CA GLU A 299 -15.45 -1.63 35.48
C GLU A 299 -16.94 -1.32 35.73
N TYR A 300 -17.24 -0.38 36.63
CA TYR A 300 -18.60 0.10 36.89
C TYR A 300 -19.35 0.59 35.63
N ILE A 301 -18.67 1.29 34.71
CA ILE A 301 -19.30 1.81 33.49
C ILE A 301 -19.59 0.66 32.50
N ILE A 302 -18.67 -0.30 32.37
CA ILE A 302 -18.87 -1.50 31.54
C ILE A 302 -19.99 -2.37 32.13
N GLU A 303 -20.03 -2.59 33.44
CA GLU A 303 -21.10 -3.36 34.08
C GLU A 303 -22.47 -2.67 34.00
N THR A 304 -22.52 -1.34 34.14
CA THR A 304 -23.81 -0.62 34.15
C THR A 304 -24.40 -0.45 32.75
N TYR A 305 -23.57 -0.12 31.74
CA TYR A 305 -24.05 0.33 30.42
C TYR A 305 -23.64 -0.59 29.25
N ALA A 306 -22.94 -1.70 29.52
CA ALA A 306 -22.47 -2.63 28.49
C ALA A 306 -22.87 -4.09 28.81
N GLY A 307 -22.35 -5.04 28.02
CA GLY A 307 -22.58 -6.47 28.20
C GLY A 307 -24.07 -6.85 28.22
N VAL A 308 -24.49 -7.58 29.26
CA VAL A 308 -25.89 -8.02 29.42
C VAL A 308 -26.86 -6.84 29.59
N ASN A 309 -26.44 -5.80 30.32
CA ASN A 309 -27.32 -4.67 30.65
C ASN A 309 -27.62 -3.78 29.43
N ALA A 310 -26.69 -3.67 28.48
CA ALA A 310 -26.95 -3.02 27.19
C ALA A 310 -28.11 -3.66 26.40
N LYS A 311 -28.29 -5.00 26.50
CA LYS A 311 -29.42 -5.69 25.85
C LYS A 311 -30.75 -5.36 26.52
N ILE A 312 -30.75 -5.17 27.84
CA ILE A 312 -31.94 -4.78 28.60
C ILE A 312 -32.39 -3.38 28.18
N ASP A 313 -31.48 -2.41 28.08
CA ASP A 313 -31.82 -1.05 27.65
C ASP A 313 -32.24 -0.97 26.16
N GLN A 314 -31.63 -1.75 25.26
CA GLN A 314 -32.10 -1.84 23.87
C GLN A 314 -33.52 -2.40 23.77
N ASN A 315 -33.80 -3.52 24.45
CA ASN A 315 -35.15 -4.11 24.50
C ASN A 315 -36.18 -3.14 25.10
N LYS A 316 -35.79 -2.41 26.15
CA LYS A 316 -36.63 -1.40 26.82
C LYS A 316 -37.00 -0.26 25.87
N ARG A 317 -36.06 0.24 25.05
CA ARG A 317 -36.36 1.26 24.03
C ARG A 317 -37.30 0.74 22.95
N LEU A 318 -37.05 -0.45 22.43
CA LEU A 318 -37.92 -1.10 21.42
C LEU A 318 -39.36 -1.26 21.95
N SER A 319 -39.54 -1.50 23.24
CA SER A 319 -40.87 -1.56 23.88
C SER A 319 -41.56 -0.20 24.09
N ILE A 320 -40.85 0.92 23.89
CA ILE A 320 -41.37 2.29 24.04
C ILE A 320 -41.75 2.91 22.68
N THR A 321 -41.03 2.57 21.59
CA THR A 321 -41.38 3.02 20.22
C THR A 321 -42.42 2.16 19.51
N GLY A 322 -42.91 1.08 20.14
CA GLY A 322 -43.93 0.18 19.60
C GLY A 322 -45.35 0.44 20.12
N LYS A 323 -45.72 1.71 20.37
CA LYS A 323 -47.01 2.12 20.94
C LYS A 323 -47.55 3.41 20.33
#